data_AF-A0AAD1Z1K7-F1
#
_entry.id   AF-A0AAD1Z1K7-F1
#
_cell.length_a   1.000
_cell.length_b   1.000
_cell.length_c   1.000
_cell.angle_alpha   90.00
_cell.angle_beta   90.00
_cell.angle_gamma   90.00
#
_symmetry.space_group_name_H-M   'P 1'
#
loop_
_entity.id
_entity.type
_entity.pdbx_description
1 polymer ?
#
loop_
_entity_poly.entity_id
_entity_poly.type
_entity_poly.pdbx_seq_one_letter_code
_entity_poly.pdbx_strand_id
1 'polypeptide(L)'
;MAAILSVLQHSSCPENIIFHLVSSIAADTSHLNLTITKSFPYLQFNIYPFDDSPVARLISTSIRAALDCPLNYACNYLADMLPECVQKVVYLDSDLVLVDDIAKLVATPLGTKAVLAAPEYCNANFTTYFTPTFWSNPSLSLTFSFTTSTSTGYISTTSIPCTCPIATTNTRPNNTPTNSTTYSTTSAMPVPTIASSHSTRFGSPT
;
A
#
# COMPACT_ATOMS: atom_id res chain seq x y z
N MET A 1 -8.59 8.10 10.53
CA MET A 1 -8.63 9.51 11.01
C MET A 1 -7.57 9.80 12.07
N ALA A 2 -7.37 8.95 13.09
CA ALA A 2 -6.32 9.15 14.10
C ALA A 2 -4.91 9.25 13.50
N ALA A 3 -4.55 8.35 12.56
CA ALA A 3 -3.27 8.42 11.84
C ALA A 3 -3.04 9.79 11.18
N ILE A 4 -4.02 10.28 10.39
CA ILE A 4 -3.96 11.60 9.73
C ILE A 4 -3.72 12.71 10.75
N LEU A 5 -4.53 12.77 11.81
CA LEU A 5 -4.40 13.79 12.85
C LEU A 5 -3.01 13.74 13.51
N SER A 6 -2.54 12.54 13.85
CA SER A 6 -1.24 12.36 14.51
C SER A 6 -0.07 12.77 13.62
N VAL A 7 -0.12 12.51 12.31
CA VAL A 7 0.86 13.00 11.33
C VAL A 7 0.86 14.52 11.33
N LEU A 8 -0.32 15.15 11.19
CA LEU A 8 -0.42 16.61 11.14
C LEU A 8 0.07 17.29 12.42
N GLN A 9 -0.18 16.67 13.58
CA GLN A 9 0.23 17.22 14.88
C GLN A 9 1.74 17.14 15.15
N HIS A 10 2.43 16.14 14.61
CA HIS A 10 3.84 15.90 14.91
C HIS A 10 4.79 16.29 13.77
N SER A 11 4.26 16.72 12.62
CA SER A 11 5.08 17.15 11.48
C SER A 11 5.48 18.61 11.59
N SER A 12 6.73 18.94 11.27
CA SER A 12 7.22 20.33 11.31
C SER A 12 6.60 21.21 10.22
N CYS A 13 6.25 20.63 9.06
CA CYS A 13 5.63 21.31 7.91
C CYS A 13 4.48 20.47 7.34
N PRO A 14 3.32 20.39 8.01
CA PRO A 14 2.19 19.55 7.59
C PRO A 14 1.62 19.92 6.22
N GLU A 15 1.78 21.16 5.77
CA GLU A 15 1.36 21.65 4.45
C GLU A 15 2.13 21.02 3.28
N ASN A 16 3.31 20.44 3.53
CA ASN A 16 4.12 19.74 2.53
C ASN A 16 3.79 18.24 2.44
N ILE A 17 2.74 17.79 3.14
CA ILE A 17 2.33 16.38 3.17
C ILE A 17 1.07 16.20 2.31
N ILE A 18 1.14 15.27 1.37
CA ILE A 18 0.00 14.83 0.57
C ILE A 18 -0.37 13.41 1.01
N PHE A 19 -1.64 13.21 1.37
CA PHE A 19 -2.14 11.91 1.77
C PHE A 19 -2.70 11.14 0.56
N HIS A 20 -2.15 9.96 0.30
CA HIS A 20 -2.71 9.03 -0.68
C HIS A 20 -3.49 7.94 0.06
N LEU A 21 -4.82 8.01 -0.01
CA LEU A 21 -5.72 7.11 0.71
C LEU A 21 -6.21 6.03 -0.23
N VAL A 22 -6.10 4.77 0.16
CA VAL A 22 -6.61 3.64 -0.61
C VAL A 22 -7.91 3.16 0.03
N SER A 23 -8.95 2.98 -0.79
CA SER A 23 -10.25 2.46 -0.34
C SER A 23 -10.62 1.21 -1.11
N SER A 24 -11.48 0.37 -0.52
CA SER A 24 -12.14 -0.70 -1.29
C SER A 24 -12.97 -0.09 -2.42
N ILE A 25 -13.09 -0.80 -3.54
CA ILE A 25 -13.94 -0.41 -4.67
C ILE A 25 -15.43 -0.28 -4.30
N ALA A 26 -15.88 -1.03 -3.28
CA ALA A 26 -17.25 -0.97 -2.77
C ALA A 26 -17.47 0.16 -1.74
N ALA A 27 -16.43 0.90 -1.37
CA ALA A 27 -16.54 1.97 -0.39
C ALA A 27 -17.31 3.18 -0.95
N ASP A 28 -18.10 3.83 -0.09
CA ASP A 28 -18.69 5.14 -0.41
C ASP A 28 -17.60 6.23 -0.34
N THR A 29 -16.88 6.38 -1.46
CA THR A 29 -15.80 7.37 -1.60
C THR A 29 -16.32 8.80 -1.50
N SER A 30 -17.60 9.05 -1.81
CA SER A 30 -18.21 10.37 -1.70
C SER A 30 -18.38 10.78 -0.23
N HIS A 31 -18.91 9.87 0.59
CA HIS A 31 -19.04 10.07 2.02
C HIS A 31 -17.68 10.16 2.71
N LEU A 32 -16.71 9.32 2.30
CA LEU A 32 -15.34 9.37 2.80
C LEU A 32 -14.69 10.72 2.51
N ASN A 33 -14.76 11.20 1.26
CA ASN A 33 -14.23 12.50 0.86
C ASN A 33 -14.88 13.64 1.66
N LEU A 34 -16.20 13.64 1.78
CA LEU A 34 -16.92 14.63 2.58
C LEU A 34 -16.47 14.63 4.03
N THR A 35 -16.29 13.44 4.62
CA THR A 35 -15.85 13.28 6.00
C THR A 35 -14.44 13.85 6.19
N ILE A 36 -13.49 13.49 5.33
CA ILE A 36 -12.11 13.97 5.41
C ILE A 36 -12.06 15.49 5.22
N THR A 37 -12.74 16.02 4.21
CA THR A 37 -12.76 17.46 3.92
C THR A 37 -13.38 18.27 5.07
N LYS A 38 -14.40 17.73 5.74
CA LYS A 38 -14.98 18.37 6.93
C LYS A 38 -14.07 18.28 8.15
N SER A 39 -13.41 17.15 8.36
CA SER A 39 -12.52 16.94 9.51
C SER A 39 -11.19 17.68 9.37
N PHE A 40 -10.67 17.79 8.15
CA PHE A 40 -9.38 18.39 7.84
C PHE A 40 -9.49 19.32 6.62
N PRO A 41 -10.03 20.55 6.78
CA PRO A 41 -10.36 21.44 5.65
C PRO A 41 -9.20 21.85 4.75
N TYR A 42 -7.97 21.76 5.26
CA TYR A 42 -6.74 22.14 4.54
C TYR A 42 -5.89 20.93 4.13
N LEU A 43 -6.40 19.70 4.32
CA LEU A 43 -5.67 18.49 3.98
C LEU A 43 -5.55 18.36 2.46
N GLN A 44 -4.31 18.17 1.98
CA GLN A 44 -4.08 17.72 0.61
C GLN A 44 -4.17 16.20 0.58
N PHE A 45 -5.14 15.65 -0.14
CA PHE A 45 -5.30 14.20 -0.25
C PHE A 45 -5.91 13.76 -1.58
N ASN A 46 -5.63 12.52 -1.95
CA ASN A 46 -6.27 11.82 -3.06
C ASN A 46 -6.81 10.46 -2.56
N ILE A 47 -7.95 10.02 -3.10
CA ILE A 47 -8.54 8.71 -2.78
C ILE A 47 -8.44 7.82 -4.02
N TYR A 48 -7.87 6.62 -3.85
CA TYR A 48 -7.69 5.62 -4.90
C TYR A 48 -8.53 4.39 -4.55
N PRO A 49 -9.55 4.04 -5.37
CA PRO A 49 -10.24 2.77 -5.22
C PRO A 49 -9.30 1.64 -5.65
N PHE A 50 -9.18 0.61 -4.81
CA PHE A 50 -8.38 -0.58 -5.11
C PHE A 50 -9.21 -1.57 -5.93
N ASP A 51 -8.74 -1.87 -7.14
CA ASP A 51 -9.27 -2.97 -7.95
C ASP A 51 -8.80 -4.30 -7.38
N ASP A 52 -9.74 -5.07 -6.83
CA ASP A 52 -9.45 -6.36 -6.21
C ASP A 52 -9.41 -7.54 -7.20
N SER A 53 -9.76 -7.31 -8.47
CA SER A 53 -9.78 -8.34 -9.52
C SER A 53 -8.46 -9.14 -9.63
N PRO A 54 -7.26 -8.53 -9.51
CA PRO A 54 -5.99 -9.26 -9.59
C PRO A 54 -5.77 -10.21 -8.40
N VAL A 55 -6.28 -9.87 -7.21
CA VAL A 55 -6.03 -10.60 -5.96
C VAL A 55 -7.17 -11.52 -5.54
N ALA A 56 -8.39 -11.27 -6.01
CA ALA A 56 -9.60 -12.00 -5.59
C ALA A 56 -9.47 -13.53 -5.71
N ARG A 57 -8.69 -14.01 -6.71
CA ARG A 57 -8.43 -15.44 -6.95
C ARG A 57 -7.19 -16.00 -6.24
N LEU A 58 -6.37 -15.13 -5.65
CA LEU A 58 -5.14 -15.47 -4.94
C LEU A 58 -5.35 -15.59 -3.42
N ILE A 59 -6.45 -15.02 -2.93
CA ILE A 59 -6.84 -15.10 -1.52
C ILE A 59 -7.43 -16.49 -1.28
N SER A 60 -6.59 -17.40 -0.77
CA SER A 60 -7.09 -18.62 -0.13
C SER A 60 -7.68 -18.23 1.22
N THR A 61 -8.78 -18.86 1.63
CA THR A 61 -9.36 -18.70 2.96
C THR A 61 -8.26 -18.84 4.01
N SER A 62 -7.93 -17.75 4.68
CA SER A 62 -6.87 -17.75 5.67
C SER A 62 -7.42 -18.20 7.03
N ILE A 63 -6.53 -18.54 7.96
CA ILE A 63 -6.91 -18.88 9.34
C ILE A 63 -7.61 -17.68 10.03
N ARG A 64 -7.50 -16.46 9.49
CA ARG A 64 -8.15 -15.25 10.01
C ARG A 64 -8.96 -14.58 8.90
N ALA A 65 -10.28 -14.68 8.94
CA ALA A 65 -11.17 -14.04 7.96
C ALA A 65 -10.90 -12.53 7.72
N ALA A 66 -10.33 -11.83 8.70
CA ALA A 66 -9.89 -10.43 8.56
C ALA A 66 -8.75 -10.22 7.53
N LEU A 67 -7.92 -11.24 7.26
CA LEU A 67 -6.88 -11.21 6.23
C LEU A 67 -7.44 -11.47 4.83
N ASP A 68 -8.68 -11.92 4.72
CA ASP A 68 -9.33 -12.23 3.44
C ASP A 68 -9.87 -10.96 2.75
N CYS A 69 -9.73 -9.78 3.37
CA CYS A 69 -10.07 -8.50 2.74
C CYS A 69 -9.06 -8.16 1.64
N PRO A 70 -9.48 -7.96 0.37
CA PRO A 70 -8.57 -7.61 -0.71
C PRO A 70 -7.73 -6.36 -0.45
N LEU A 71 -8.26 -5.41 0.31
CA LEU A 71 -7.57 -4.17 0.65
C LEU A 71 -6.25 -4.41 1.41
N ASN A 72 -6.10 -5.54 2.10
CA ASN A 72 -4.83 -5.91 2.77
C ASN A 72 -3.68 -6.13 1.78
N TYR A 73 -3.99 -6.38 0.50
CA TYR A 73 -3.00 -6.58 -0.55
C TYR A 73 -2.64 -5.29 -1.28
N ALA A 74 -3.32 -4.18 -1.00
CA ALA A 74 -3.14 -2.90 -1.69
C ALA A 74 -1.70 -2.40 -1.63
N CYS A 75 -0.97 -2.67 -0.54
CA CYS A 75 0.43 -2.29 -0.39
C CYS A 75 1.32 -2.81 -1.54
N ASN A 76 1.00 -4.00 -2.08
CA ASN A 76 1.75 -4.61 -3.18
C ASN A 76 1.52 -3.92 -4.54
N TYR A 77 0.47 -3.11 -4.66
CA TYR A 77 0.06 -2.46 -5.91
C TYR A 77 0.18 -0.93 -5.84
N LEU A 78 0.85 -0.39 -4.81
CA LEU A 78 0.99 1.07 -4.64
C LEU A 78 1.65 1.72 -5.85
N ALA A 79 2.64 1.07 -6.47
CA ALA A 79 3.32 1.62 -7.64
C ALA A 79 2.38 1.78 -8.86
N ASP A 80 1.37 0.92 -8.99
CA ASP A 80 0.40 0.99 -10.08
C ASP A 80 -0.72 2.00 -9.81
N MET A 81 -1.02 2.25 -8.52
CA MET A 81 -2.09 3.16 -8.10
C MET A 81 -1.65 4.61 -7.97
N LEU A 82 -0.39 4.85 -7.60
CA LEU A 82 0.12 6.19 -7.34
C LEU A 82 0.51 6.90 -8.64
N PRO A 83 0.44 8.25 -8.69
CA PRO A 83 0.93 9.00 -9.83
C PRO A 83 2.42 8.69 -10.08
N GLU A 84 2.80 8.52 -11.34
CA GLU A 84 4.17 8.15 -11.72
C GLU A 84 5.24 9.16 -11.24
N CYS A 85 4.85 10.41 -10.96
CA CYS A 85 5.74 11.43 -10.41
C CYS A 85 6.11 11.22 -8.93
N VAL A 86 5.43 10.32 -8.23
CA VAL A 86 5.70 10.01 -6.83
C VAL A 86 6.92 9.11 -6.75
N GLN A 87 8.05 9.66 -6.28
CA GLN A 87 9.32 8.94 -6.22
C GLN A 87 9.48 8.09 -4.95
N LYS A 88 8.82 8.49 -3.85
CA LYS A 88 8.91 7.83 -2.55
C LYS A 88 7.64 8.08 -1.75
N VAL A 89 7.16 7.04 -1.08
CA VAL A 89 6.04 7.11 -0.14
C VAL A 89 6.39 6.40 1.15
N VAL A 90 5.70 6.80 2.22
CA VAL A 90 5.63 6.02 3.46
C VAL A 90 4.23 5.42 3.54
N TYR A 91 4.16 4.10 3.55
CA TYR A 91 2.92 3.38 3.79
C TYR A 91 2.65 3.32 5.30
N LEU A 92 1.41 3.62 5.69
CA LEU A 92 0.96 3.60 7.08
C LEU A 92 -0.36 2.82 7.16
N ASP A 93 -0.44 1.85 8.06
CA ASP A 93 -1.69 1.18 8.37
C ASP A 93 -2.67 2.11 9.10
N SER A 94 -3.96 1.81 8.97
CA SER A 94 -5.03 2.67 9.48
C SER A 94 -5.17 2.70 11.01
N ASP A 95 -4.53 1.75 11.70
CA ASP A 95 -4.54 1.55 13.15
C ASP A 95 -3.31 2.13 13.87
N LEU A 96 -2.47 2.87 13.14
CA LEU A 96 -1.28 3.53 13.70
C LEU A 96 -1.57 4.95 14.22
N VAL A 97 -0.78 5.35 15.21
CA VAL A 97 -0.67 6.73 15.70
C VAL A 97 0.80 7.11 15.71
N LEU A 98 1.13 8.22 15.08
CA LEU A 98 2.50 8.73 15.02
C LEU A 98 2.78 9.65 16.21
N VAL A 99 4.01 9.60 16.70
CA VAL A 99 4.50 10.40 17.84
C VAL A 99 5.75 11.21 17.49
N ASP A 100 6.17 11.20 16.23
CA ASP A 100 7.33 11.95 15.74
C ASP A 100 7.13 12.37 14.28
N ASP A 101 7.99 13.26 13.79
CA ASP A 101 7.96 13.83 12.45
C ASP A 101 8.22 12.76 11.37
N ILE A 102 7.22 12.54 10.51
CA ILE A 102 7.26 11.57 9.41
C ILE A 102 8.35 11.89 8.38
N ALA A 103 8.78 13.15 8.28
CA ALA A 103 9.86 13.56 7.39
C ALA A 103 11.18 12.84 7.71
N LYS A 104 11.41 12.48 8.98
CA LYS A 104 12.58 11.69 9.40
C LYS A 104 12.57 10.30 8.75
N LEU A 105 11.41 9.67 8.68
CA LEU A 105 11.26 8.36 8.04
C LEU A 105 11.46 8.47 6.53
N VAL A 106 10.86 9.48 5.89
CA VAL A 106 11.04 9.78 4.45
C VAL A 106 12.51 10.07 4.12
N ALA A 107 13.26 10.73 5.01
CA ALA A 107 14.67 11.04 4.80
C ALA A 107 15.61 9.83 4.91
N THR A 108 15.12 8.66 5.37
CA THR A 108 15.94 7.47 5.54
C THR A 108 16.50 6.99 4.19
N PRO A 109 17.83 6.89 4.02
CA PRO A 109 18.43 6.43 2.77
C PRO A 109 18.13 4.95 2.51
N LEU A 110 17.58 4.63 1.34
CA LEU A 110 17.30 3.23 0.91
C LEU A 110 18.43 2.63 0.03
N GLY A 111 19.46 3.41 -0.28
CA GLY A 111 20.48 3.03 -1.25
C GLY A 111 19.91 2.94 -2.68
N THR A 112 20.70 2.42 -3.62
CA THR A 112 20.34 2.35 -5.05
C THR A 112 19.64 1.05 -5.46
N LYS A 113 19.59 0.06 -4.55
CA LYS A 113 19.07 -1.28 -4.84
C LYS A 113 17.76 -1.58 -4.12
N ALA A 114 17.51 -1.00 -2.95
CA ALA A 114 16.29 -1.29 -2.21
C ALA A 114 15.14 -0.45 -2.77
N VAL A 115 14.00 -1.10 -3.02
CA VAL A 115 12.77 -0.47 -3.48
C VAL A 115 11.75 -0.27 -2.37
N LEU A 116 11.95 -0.96 -1.24
CA LEU A 116 11.11 -0.93 -0.06
C LEU A 116 11.99 -1.14 1.18
N ALA A 117 11.61 -0.53 2.29
CA ALA A 117 12.09 -0.89 3.62
C ALA A 117 10.90 -1.10 4.55
N ALA A 118 11.10 -1.98 5.53
CA ALA A 118 10.16 -2.23 6.61
C ALA A 118 10.91 -2.11 7.94
N PRO A 119 10.22 -1.74 9.04
CA PRO A 119 10.83 -1.74 10.36
C PRO A 119 11.25 -3.17 10.75
N GLU A 120 12.38 -3.27 11.42
CA GLU A 120 12.80 -4.52 12.06
C GLU A 120 12.03 -4.70 13.37
N TYR A 121 11.51 -5.90 13.59
CA TYR A 121 10.92 -6.28 14.86
C TYR A 121 12.02 -6.68 15.86
N CYS A 122 12.59 -5.69 16.54
CA CYS A 122 13.53 -5.92 17.62
C CYS A 122 12.84 -6.62 18.80
N ASN A 123 13.44 -7.68 19.34
CA ASN A 123 12.95 -8.43 20.49
C ASN A 123 11.56 -9.07 20.31
N ALA A 124 11.09 -9.26 19.08
CA ALA A 124 9.83 -9.97 18.85
C ALA A 124 9.96 -11.45 19.19
N ASN A 125 9.05 -11.95 20.04
CA ASN A 125 8.90 -13.37 20.27
C ASN A 125 7.93 -13.98 19.24
N PHE A 126 8.48 -14.35 18.07
CA PHE A 126 7.68 -14.93 16.99
C PHE A 126 7.01 -16.26 17.40
N THR A 127 7.56 -17.00 18.36
CA THR A 127 6.94 -18.25 18.86
C THR A 127 5.51 -18.03 19.34
N THR A 128 5.23 -16.85 19.92
CA THR A 128 3.87 -16.47 20.36
C THR A 128 3.02 -15.82 19.27
N TYR A 129 3.61 -15.40 18.16
CA TYR A 129 2.92 -14.75 17.05
C TYR A 129 2.18 -15.75 16.16
N PHE A 130 2.79 -16.93 15.94
CA PHE A 130 2.24 -17.98 15.10
C PHE A 130 1.61 -19.13 15.90
N THR A 131 0.72 -19.87 15.26
CA THR A 131 -0.02 -20.97 15.90
C THR A 131 0.85 -22.22 16.09
N PRO A 132 0.51 -23.14 17.01
CA PRO A 132 1.20 -24.42 17.12
C PRO A 132 1.24 -25.20 15.79
N THR A 133 0.18 -25.11 14.99
CA THR A 133 0.10 -25.73 13.66
C THR A 133 1.10 -25.15 12.65
N PHE A 134 1.39 -23.86 12.75
CA PHE A 134 2.44 -23.24 11.94
C PHE A 134 3.80 -23.81 12.31
N TRP A 135 4.10 -23.86 13.61
CA TRP A 135 5.39 -24.34 14.12
C TRP A 135 5.61 -25.84 13.92
N SER A 136 4.54 -26.64 13.89
CA SER A 136 4.63 -28.07 13.64
C SER A 136 4.88 -28.42 12.17
N ASN A 137 4.77 -27.45 11.25
CA ASN A 137 5.06 -27.64 9.82
C ASN A 137 6.53 -27.27 9.52
N PRO A 138 7.39 -28.25 9.17
CA PRO A 138 8.80 -27.98 8.87
C PRO A 138 8.99 -27.01 7.71
N SER A 139 8.16 -27.09 6.66
CA SER A 139 8.28 -26.21 5.49
C SER A 139 8.03 -24.73 5.81
N LEU A 140 7.22 -24.44 6.83
CA LEU A 140 6.93 -23.08 7.27
C LEU A 140 7.93 -22.59 8.33
N SER A 141 8.20 -23.43 9.34
CA SER A 141 9.10 -23.11 10.45
C SER A 141 10.57 -22.94 10.04
N LEU A 142 11.02 -23.61 8.97
CA LEU A 142 12.36 -23.42 8.41
C LEU A 142 12.62 -22.00 7.90
N THR A 143 11.59 -21.19 7.62
CA THR A 143 11.77 -19.77 7.29
C THR A 143 12.44 -19.01 8.45
N PHE A 144 12.24 -19.47 9.69
CA PHE A 144 12.76 -18.87 10.91
C PHE A 144 14.02 -19.55 11.46
N SER A 145 14.53 -20.60 10.79
CA SER A 145 15.76 -21.30 11.23
C SER A 145 17.04 -20.66 10.69
N PHE A 146 16.95 -19.71 9.76
CA PHE A 146 18.10 -18.97 9.24
C PHE A 146 18.39 -17.75 10.10
N THR A 147 19.40 -17.88 10.98
CA THR A 147 20.04 -16.72 11.59
C THR A 147 20.95 -16.06 10.54
N THR A 148 20.78 -14.75 10.36
CA THR A 148 21.60 -13.86 9.51
C THR A 148 21.54 -14.11 7.99
N SER A 149 20.47 -13.66 7.33
CA SER A 149 20.53 -13.29 5.91
C SER A 149 19.55 -12.16 5.65
N THR A 150 20.07 -10.95 5.45
CA THR A 150 19.33 -9.79 4.96
C THR A 150 18.75 -10.11 3.58
N SER A 151 17.49 -10.55 3.53
CA SER A 151 16.75 -10.72 2.29
C SER A 151 16.19 -9.36 1.87
N THR A 152 16.86 -8.69 0.94
CA THR A 152 16.33 -7.50 0.27
C THR A 152 15.30 -7.94 -0.76
N GLY A 153 14.02 -7.64 -0.51
CA GLY A 153 12.96 -7.85 -1.50
C GLY A 153 13.09 -6.86 -2.66
N TYR A 154 13.03 -7.35 -3.90
CA TYR A 154 13.04 -6.54 -5.12
C TYR A 154 11.66 -6.59 -5.78
N ILE A 155 11.05 -5.43 -5.99
CA ILE A 155 9.97 -5.20 -6.94
C ILE A 155 10.55 -4.25 -7.99
N SER A 156 10.73 -4.73 -9.22
CA SER A 156 11.27 -3.93 -10.32
C SER A 156 10.17 -3.09 -10.94
N THR A 157 10.20 -1.77 -10.77
CA THR A 157 9.40 -0.85 -11.57
C THR A 157 10.31 -0.03 -12.48
N THR A 158 10.03 -0.04 -13.78
CA THR A 158 10.71 0.81 -14.76
C THR A 158 10.28 2.26 -14.55
N SER A 159 11.24 3.12 -14.19
CA SER A 159 11.02 4.56 -14.05
C SER A 159 10.79 5.19 -15.43
N ILE A 160 9.58 5.70 -15.69
CA ILE A 160 9.31 6.64 -16.78
C ILE A 160 9.55 8.05 -16.21
N PRO A 161 10.29 8.95 -16.89
CA PRO A 161 10.46 10.32 -16.43
C PRO A 161 9.16 11.11 -16.57
N CYS A 162 8.66 11.65 -15.46
CA CYS A 162 7.43 12.46 -15.45
C CYS A 162 7.73 13.95 -15.26
N THR A 163 7.04 14.78 -16.04
CA THR A 163 6.86 16.21 -15.78
C THR A 163 5.52 16.42 -15.07
N CYS A 164 5.54 16.96 -13.85
CA CYS A 164 4.31 17.35 -13.14
C CYS A 164 3.70 18.62 -13.77
N PRO A 165 2.38 18.65 -14.05
CA PRO A 165 1.67 19.92 -14.13
C PRO A 165 1.54 20.47 -12.70
N ILE A 166 2.09 21.66 -12.47
CA ILE A 166 1.83 22.44 -11.25
C ILE A 166 0.34 22.76 -11.25
N ALA A 167 -0.39 22.33 -10.22
CA ALA A 167 -1.79 22.69 -10.02
C ALA A 167 -1.89 24.20 -9.73
N THR A 168 -2.16 25.01 -10.76
CA THR A 168 -2.55 26.41 -10.58
C THR A 168 -3.98 26.48 -10.06
N THR A 169 -4.15 27.16 -8.94
CA THR A 169 -5.41 27.42 -8.26
C THR A 169 -6.41 28.23 -9.12
N ASN A 170 -7.70 27.83 -9.04
CA ASN A 170 -8.93 28.63 -9.24
C ASN A 170 -9.19 29.30 -10.60
N THR A 171 -10.14 28.73 -11.39
CA THR A 171 -11.37 29.44 -11.82
C THR A 171 -12.48 28.45 -12.26
N ARG A 172 -13.70 28.80 -11.87
CA ARG A 172 -15.06 28.24 -12.08
C ARG A 172 -15.36 27.56 -13.45
N PRO A 173 -16.25 26.55 -13.52
CA PRO A 173 -16.51 25.76 -14.72
C PRO A 173 -17.44 26.49 -15.72
N ASN A 174 -17.07 26.49 -17.00
CA ASN A 174 -17.99 26.72 -18.10
C ASN A 174 -18.08 25.45 -18.96
N ASN A 175 -19.32 24.96 -19.09
CA ASN A 175 -19.72 23.82 -19.90
C ASN A 175 -19.46 24.05 -21.39
N THR A 176 -18.69 23.17 -22.05
CA THR A 176 -18.94 22.77 -23.44
C THR A 176 -18.25 21.42 -23.74
N PRO A 177 -18.93 20.42 -24.34
CA PRO A 177 -18.37 19.10 -24.56
C PRO A 177 -17.49 19.07 -25.82
N THR A 178 -16.25 18.61 -25.70
CA THR A 178 -15.42 18.25 -26.86
C THR A 178 -15.14 16.75 -26.84
N ASN A 179 -15.75 16.06 -27.79
CA ASN A 179 -15.44 14.68 -28.15
C ASN A 179 -13.99 14.61 -28.67
N SER A 180 -13.13 13.86 -28.00
CA SER A 180 -12.01 13.20 -28.68
C SER A 180 -11.73 11.86 -28.00
N THR A 181 -12.15 10.81 -28.70
CA THR A 181 -11.86 9.42 -28.38
C THR A 181 -10.46 9.13 -28.93
N THR A 182 -9.53 8.71 -28.07
CA THR A 182 -8.29 8.07 -28.52
C THR A 182 -7.96 6.93 -27.57
N TYR A 183 -8.35 5.72 -27.98
CA TYR A 183 -7.95 4.48 -27.34
C TYR A 183 -6.46 4.25 -27.62
N SER A 184 -5.63 4.21 -26.58
CA SER A 184 -4.30 3.64 -26.65
C SER A 184 -4.33 2.32 -25.89
N THR A 185 -4.19 1.22 -26.62
CA THR A 185 -4.12 -0.14 -26.10
C THR A 185 -2.80 -0.34 -25.38
N THR A 186 -2.80 -0.33 -24.05
CA THR A 186 -1.67 -0.77 -23.23
C THR A 186 -1.67 -2.30 -23.14
N SER A 187 -0.63 -2.90 -23.71
CA SER A 187 -0.27 -4.31 -23.57
C SER A 187 -0.13 -4.65 -22.08
N ALA A 188 -0.91 -5.62 -21.59
CA ALA A 188 -0.77 -6.18 -20.26
C ALA A 188 0.66 -6.72 -20.06
N MET A 189 1.40 -6.16 -19.10
CA MET A 189 2.66 -6.73 -18.65
C MET A 189 2.39 -7.94 -17.74
N PRO A 190 3.21 -9.01 -17.81
CA PRO A 190 3.02 -10.19 -16.98
C PRO A 190 3.24 -9.87 -15.51
N VAL A 191 2.27 -10.27 -14.68
CA VAL A 191 2.34 -10.25 -13.22
C VAL A 191 3.63 -10.96 -12.76
N PRO A 192 4.48 -10.33 -11.93
CA PRO A 192 5.65 -11.02 -11.38
C PRO A 192 5.17 -12.23 -10.58
N THR A 193 5.56 -13.41 -11.05
CA THR A 193 5.33 -14.66 -10.34
C THR A 193 6.24 -14.66 -9.12
N ILE A 194 5.70 -14.30 -7.95
CA ILE A 194 6.31 -14.70 -6.69
C ILE A 194 6.37 -16.22 -6.75
N ALA A 195 7.56 -16.80 -6.60
CA ALA A 195 7.75 -18.23 -6.59
C ALA A 195 6.84 -18.86 -5.51
N SER A 196 5.67 -19.33 -5.92
CA SER A 196 4.79 -20.17 -5.13
C SER A 196 5.52 -21.49 -4.99
N SER A 197 6.10 -21.74 -3.81
CA SER A 197 6.31 -23.11 -3.37
C SER A 197 4.94 -23.79 -3.44
N HIS A 198 4.83 -24.80 -4.31
CA HIS A 198 3.61 -25.56 -4.59
C HIS A 198 2.73 -25.78 -3.36
N SER A 199 1.54 -25.19 -3.37
CA SER A 199 0.47 -25.52 -2.43
C SER A 199 -0.13 -26.87 -2.81
N THR A 200 0.28 -27.92 -2.09
CA THR A 200 -0.41 -29.21 -2.11
C THR A 200 -1.84 -29.03 -1.58
N ARG A 201 -2.80 -29.35 -2.45
CA ARG A 201 -4.24 -29.41 -2.22
C ARG A 201 -4.58 -30.23 -0.97
N PHE A 202 -5.08 -29.61 0.09
CA PHE A 202 -5.71 -30.32 1.21
C PHE A 202 -7.23 -30.38 0.98
N GLY A 203 -7.73 -31.60 0.79
CA GLY A 203 -9.17 -31.88 0.81
C GLY A 203 -9.73 -31.84 2.23
N SER A 204 -10.96 -31.37 2.36
CA SER A 204 -11.74 -31.37 3.61
C SER A 204 -12.03 -32.81 4.07
N PRO A 205 -11.94 -33.12 5.38
CA PRO A 205 -12.62 -34.28 5.94
C PRO A 205 -14.06 -33.91 6.35
N THR A 206 -14.97 -34.83 6.04
CA THR A 206 -16.35 -34.95 6.54
C THR A 206 -16.41 -35.12 8.05
#